data_AF-A0ABD0N1G1-F1
#
_entry.id   AF-A0ABD0N1G1-F1
#
_cell.length_a   1.000
_cell.length_b   1.000
_cell.length_c   1.000
_cell.angle_alpha   90.00
_cell.angle_beta   90.00
_cell.angle_gamma   90.00
#
_symmetry.space_group_name_H-M   'P 1'
#
loop_
_entity.id
_entity.type
_entity.pdbx_description
1 polymer ?
#
loop_
_entity_poly.entity_id
_entity_poly.type
_entity_poly.pdbx_seq_one_letter_code
_entity_poly.pdbx_strand_id
1 'polypeptide(L)' 'DDIVSGRLPCSFATHTVLGSYTVQSELGDYDPDEYGSDYVSEFRFAPHQTKEMEEKIMDLHKNY' A
#
# COMPACT_ATOMS: atom_id res chain seq x y z
N ASP A 1 -10.03 5.58 6.75
CA ASP A 1 -10.89 4.90 7.75
C ASP A 1 -11.87 3.93 7.09
N ASP A 2 -12.79 4.39 6.24
CA ASP A 2 -13.87 3.54 5.69
C ASP A 2 -13.41 2.29 4.91
N ILE A 3 -12.32 2.41 4.14
CA ILE A 3 -11.74 1.29 3.38
C ILE A 3 -11.13 0.26 4.34
N VAL A 4 -10.27 0.73 5.25
CA VAL A 4 -9.56 -0.12 6.23
C VAL A 4 -10.53 -0.79 7.20
N SER A 5 -11.61 -0.12 7.58
CA SER A 5 -12.64 -0.67 8.46
C SER A 5 -13.65 -1.56 7.74
N GLY A 6 -13.61 -1.63 6.40
CA GLY A 6 -14.54 -2.41 5.58
C GLY A 6 -15.94 -1.79 5.45
N ARG A 7 -16.13 -0.55 5.89
CA ARG A 7 -17.39 0.20 5.68
C ARG A 7 -17.58 0.55 4.21
N LEU A 8 -16.48 0.76 3.50
CA LEU A 8 -16.44 0.88 2.05
C LEU A 8 -15.74 -0.34 1.45
N PRO A 9 -16.48 -1.31 0.90
CA PRO A 9 -15.89 -2.44 0.20
C PRO A 9 -15.13 -1.98 -1.03
N CYS A 10 -13.91 -2.49 -1.23
CA CYS A 10 -13.09 -2.18 -2.39
C CYS A 10 -12.51 -3.46 -3.00
N SER A 11 -12.25 -3.44 -4.30
CA SER A 11 -11.57 -4.54 -4.97
C SER A 11 -10.10 -4.62 -4.53
N PHE A 12 -9.43 -5.75 -4.73
CA PHE A 12 -8.00 -5.87 -4.50
C PHE A 12 -7.21 -4.79 -5.26
N ALA A 13 -7.51 -4.61 -6.56
CA ALA A 13 -6.86 -3.60 -7.39
C ALA A 13 -7.04 -2.17 -6.86
N THR A 14 -8.23 -1.84 -6.35
CA THR A 14 -8.50 -0.53 -5.75
C THR A 14 -7.69 -0.33 -4.48
N HIS A 15 -7.61 -1.34 -3.61
CA HIS A 15 -6.79 -1.28 -2.40
C HIS A 15 -5.31 -1.07 -2.73
N THR A 16 -4.77 -1.79 -3.72
CA THR A 16 -3.35 -1.68 -4.07
C THR A 16 -2.99 -0.32 -4.67
N VAL A 17 -3.86 0.25 -5.51
CA VAL A 17 -3.62 1.56 -6.12
C VAL A 17 -3.74 2.68 -5.09
N LEU A 18 -4.77 2.65 -4.24
CA LEU A 18 -4.91 3.64 -3.16
C LEU A 18 -3.78 3.50 -2.14
N GLY A 19 -3.35 2.26 -1.86
CA GLY A 19 -2.21 1.99 -0.99
C GLY A 19 -0.92 2.58 -1.53
N SER A 20 -0.62 2.41 -2.82
CA SER A 20 0.59 2.98 -3.41
C SER A 20 0.60 4.51 -3.35
N TYR A 21 -0.53 5.17 -3.60
CA TYR A 21 -0.62 6.63 -3.45
C TYR A 21 -0.54 7.09 -2.00
N THR A 22 -1.05 6.30 -1.05
CA THR A 22 -0.90 6.59 0.37
C THR A 22 0.57 6.53 0.77
N VAL A 23 1.26 5.46 0.39
CA VAL A 23 2.70 5.29 0.63
C VAL A 23 3.50 6.43 0.00
N GLN A 24 3.27 6.74 -1.27
CA GLN A 24 3.89 7.86 -1.98
C GLN A 24 3.69 9.21 -1.25
N SER A 25 2.48 9.44 -0.71
CA SER A 25 2.17 10.68 0.00
C SER A 25 2.88 10.80 1.35
N GLU A 26 3.13 9.68 2.04
CA GLU A 26 3.73 9.64 3.37
C GLU A 26 5.26 9.56 3.31
N LEU A 27 5.80 8.83 2.33
CA LEU A 27 7.22 8.50 2.22
C LEU A 27 7.95 9.26 1.09
N GLY A 28 7.21 9.89 0.17
CA GLY A 28 7.78 10.46 -1.05
C GLY A 28 8.08 9.41 -2.11
N ASP A 29 8.99 9.71 -3.03
CA ASP A 29 9.40 8.78 -4.08
C ASP A 29 10.16 7.57 -3.48
N TYR A 30 10.04 6.41 -4.11
CA TYR A 30 10.76 5.22 -3.67
C TYR A 30 12.30 5.40 -3.76
N ASP A 31 12.99 5.21 -2.63
CA ASP A 31 14.45 5.13 -2.55
C ASP A 31 14.92 3.68 -2.20
N PRO A 32 15.67 3.00 -3.09
CA PRO A 32 16.16 1.64 -2.84
C PRO A 32 17.21 1.53 -1.72
N ASP A 33 17.87 2.61 -1.35
CA ASP A 33 18.87 2.63 -0.27
C ASP A 33 18.22 2.84 1.10
N GLU A 34 17.00 3.41 1.14
CA GLU A 34 16.25 3.70 2.36
C GLU A 34 15.26 2.58 2.73
N TYR A 35 14.59 1.97 1.75
CA TYR A 35 13.47 1.07 1.99
C TYR A 35 13.81 -0.41 1.75
N GLY A 36 13.65 -1.23 2.79
CA GLY A 36 13.72 -2.69 2.72
C GLY A 36 12.48 -3.35 2.09
N SER A 37 12.27 -4.65 2.29
CA SER A 37 11.13 -5.37 1.71
C SER A 37 9.80 -5.18 2.44
N ASP A 38 9.78 -4.52 3.61
CA ASP A 38 8.66 -4.62 4.55
C ASP A 38 8.10 -3.25 5.00
N TYR A 39 8.54 -2.13 4.39
CA TYR A 39 8.14 -0.78 4.82
C TYR A 39 6.63 -0.51 4.66
N VAL A 40 5.97 -1.22 3.75
CA VAL A 40 4.52 -1.11 3.52
C VAL A 40 3.71 -1.76 4.65
N SER A 41 4.29 -2.69 5.41
CA SER A 41 3.60 -3.38 6.51
C SER A 41 3.29 -2.47 7.71
N GLU A 42 3.92 -1.29 7.80
CA GLU A 42 3.64 -0.28 8.83
C GLU A 42 2.29 0.44 8.61
N PHE A 43 1.74 0.32 7.41
CA PHE A 43 0.48 0.94 7.01
C PHE A 43 -0.65 -0.09 6.94
N ARG A 44 -1.88 0.38 7.14
CA ARG A 44 -3.09 -0.43 6.92
C ARG A 44 -3.87 0.11 5.74
N PHE A 45 -4.02 -0.71 4.70
CA PHE A 45 -4.74 -0.35 3.49
C PHE A 45 -6.09 -1.05 3.37
N ALA A 46 -6.22 -2.25 3.96
CA ALA A 46 -7.41 -3.08 3.86
C ALA A 46 -7.76 -3.76 5.19
N PRO A 47 -9.01 -4.19 5.39
CA PRO A 47 -9.41 -4.99 6.56
C PRO A 47 -8.68 -6.34 6.63
N HIS A 48 -8.37 -6.91 5.46
CA HIS A 48 -7.66 -8.17 5.28
C HIS A 48 -6.43 -7.95 4.39
N GLN A 49 -5.43 -7.27 4.94
CA GLN A 49 -4.16 -7.05 4.27
C GLN A 49 -3.37 -8.36 4.20
N THR A 50 -2.88 -8.71 3.01
CA THR A 50 -2.09 -9.90 2.75
C THR A 50 -0.71 -9.51 2.24
N LYS A 51 0.26 -10.42 2.31
CA LYS A 51 1.60 -10.18 1.74
C LYS A 51 1.58 -9.86 0.25
N GLU A 52 0.73 -10.56 -0.51
CA GLU A 52 0.53 -10.29 -1.94
C GLU A 52 0.06 -8.84 -2.20
N MET A 53 -0.79 -8.31 -1.33
CA MET A 53 -1.23 -6.92 -1.41
C MET A 53 -0.07 -5.95 -1.15
N GLU A 54 0.73 -6.22 -0.11
CA GLU A 54 1.88 -5.38 0.25
C GLU A 54 2.94 -5.39 -0.87
N GLU A 55 3.26 -6.57 -1.42
CA GLU A 55 4.12 -6.73 -2.58
C GLU A 55 3.61 -5.92 -3.77
N LYS A 56 2.30 -5.99 -4.04
CA LYS A 56 1.72 -5.25 -5.16
C LYS A 56 1.74 -3.74 -4.95
N ILE A 57 1.55 -3.27 -3.72
CA ILE A 57 1.64 -1.85 -3.36
C ILE A 57 3.09 -1.35 -3.53
N MET A 58 4.07 -2.12 -3.05
CA MET A 58 5.49 -1.80 -3.23
C MET A 58 5.88 -1.75 -4.70
N ASP A 59 5.43 -2.71 -5.50
CA ASP A 59 5.68 -2.71 -6.94
C ASP A 59 5.10 -1.47 -7.62
N LEU A 60 3.89 -1.06 -7.23
CA LEU A 60 3.28 0.16 -7.76
C LEU A 60 4.03 1.41 -7.31
N HIS A 61 4.39 1.51 -6.03
CA HIS A 61 5.18 2.63 -5.50
C HIS A 61 6.54 2.79 -6.19
N LYS A 62 7.22 1.69 -6.53
CA LYS A 62 8.50 1.71 -7.29
C LYS A 62 8.35 2.19 -8.73
N ASN A 63 7.14 2.15 -9.29
CA ASN A 63 6.86 2.47 -10.69
C ASN A 63 6.21 3.85 -10.89
N TYR A 64 5.91 4.56 -9.80
CA TYR A 64 5.34 5.90 -9.81
C TYR A 64 6.39 6.92 -9.36
#